data_AF-A0A0M9FWY3-F1
#
_entry.id   AF-A0A0M9FWY3-F1
#
_cell.length_a   1.000
_cell.length_b   1.000
_cell.length_c   1.000
_cell.angle_alpha   90.00
_cell.angle_beta   90.00
_cell.angle_gamma   90.00
#
_symmetry.space_group_name_H-M   'P 1'
#
loop_
_entity.id
_entity.type
_entity.pdbx_description
1 polymer ?
#
loop_
_entity_poly.entity_id
_entity_poly.type
_entity_poly.pdbx_seq_one_letter_code
_entity_poly.pdbx_strand_id
1 'polypeptide(L)'
;MLRATLRKCAALTAADLFALNQRSRFASYTQYDDAQALQRSYQCASPAVRLTYEERAAAISDELGRASTVEETFLSAADGDVEE
;
A
#
# COMPACT_ATOMS: atom_id res chain seq x y z
N MET A 1 -9.12 16.08 5.80
CA MET A 1 -9.82 15.04 5.01
C MET A 1 -8.92 14.30 4.01
N LEU A 2 -8.13 14.98 3.17
CA LEU A 2 -7.26 14.35 2.14
C LEU A 2 -6.29 13.27 2.68
N ARG A 3 -5.73 13.49 3.88
CA ARG A 3 -4.83 12.54 4.56
C ARG A 3 -5.51 11.24 5.02
N ALA A 4 -6.77 11.33 5.46
CA ALA A 4 -7.57 10.16 5.83
C ALA A 4 -8.00 9.35 4.58
N THR A 5 -8.20 10.03 3.45
CA THR A 5 -8.45 9.39 2.15
C THR A 5 -7.20 8.65 1.67
N LEU A 6 -6.00 9.25 1.80
CA LEU A 6 -4.73 8.56 1.55
C LEU A 6 -4.53 7.34 2.46
N ARG A 7 -4.83 7.44 3.77
CA ARG A 7 -4.78 6.29 4.70
C ARG A 7 -5.67 5.12 4.26
N LYS A 8 -6.90 5.39 3.81
CA LYS A 8 -7.82 4.34 3.30
C LYS A 8 -7.42 3.80 1.93
N CYS A 9 -6.71 4.59 1.12
CA CYS A 9 -6.19 4.17 -0.19
C CYS A 9 -4.80 3.50 -0.12
N ALA A 10 -4.09 3.59 1.02
CA ALA A 10 -2.66 3.23 1.09
C ALA A 10 -2.34 1.80 1.52
N ALA A 11 -3.34 0.98 1.91
CA ALA A 11 -3.10 -0.45 2.10
C ALA A 11 -3.13 -1.16 0.73
N LEU A 12 -2.10 -0.91 -0.09
CA LEU A 12 -1.89 -1.67 -1.32
C LEU A 12 -1.70 -3.14 -0.95
N THR A 13 -2.53 -4.01 -1.52
CA THR A 13 -2.38 -5.45 -1.31
C THR A 13 -1.14 -5.96 -2.05
N ALA A 14 -0.68 -7.16 -1.72
CA ALA A 14 0.40 -7.83 -2.45
C ALA A 14 0.13 -7.92 -3.96
N ALA A 15 -1.14 -8.16 -4.33
CA ALA A 15 -1.57 -8.18 -5.73
C ALA A 15 -1.48 -6.80 -6.40
N ASP A 16 -1.81 -5.72 -5.68
CA ASP A 16 -1.69 -4.35 -6.20
C ASP A 16 -0.22 -3.96 -6.41
N LEU A 17 0.66 -4.34 -5.47
CA LEU A 17 2.10 -4.12 -5.60
C LEU A 17 2.69 -4.90 -6.77
N PHE A 18 2.24 -6.15 -6.98
CA PHE A 18 2.60 -6.94 -8.15
C PHE A 18 2.11 -6.28 -9.44
N ALA A 19 0.86 -5.82 -9.48
CA ALA A 19 0.25 -5.14 -10.61
C ALA A 19 1.03 -3.87 -11.01
N LEU A 20 1.40 -3.05 -10.02
CA LEU A 20 2.23 -1.85 -10.23
C LEU A 20 3.61 -2.21 -10.79
N ASN A 21 4.24 -3.27 -10.28
CA ASN A 21 5.54 -3.73 -10.80
C ASN A 21 5.42 -4.17 -12.26
N GLN A 22 4.39 -4.94 -12.62
CA GLN A 22 4.21 -5.40 -14.00
C GLN A 22 3.89 -4.25 -14.95
N ARG A 23 3.02 -3.31 -14.55
CA ARG A 23 2.72 -2.11 -15.35
C ARG A 23 3.94 -1.24 -15.60
N SER A 24 4.78 -1.03 -14.58
CA SER A 24 6.00 -0.23 -14.73
C SER A 24 7.05 -0.89 -15.63
N ARG A 25 7.11 -2.23 -15.66
CA ARG A 25 8.07 -2.98 -16.51
C ARG A 25 7.59 -3.19 -17.93
N PHE A 26 6.27 -3.25 -18.14
CA PHE A 26 5.66 -3.60 -19.43
C PHE A 26 4.61 -2.59 -19.87
N ALA A 27 4.89 -1.30 -19.66
CA ALA A 27 3.96 -0.20 -19.93
C ALA A 27 3.40 -0.17 -21.38
N SER A 28 4.08 -0.80 -22.35
CA SER A 28 3.66 -0.89 -23.75
C SER A 28 2.72 -2.06 -24.06
N TYR A 29 2.49 -2.98 -23.11
CA TYR A 29 1.67 -4.18 -23.32
C TYR A 29 0.27 -4.00 -22.73
N THR A 30 -0.75 -4.00 -23.59
CA THR A 30 -2.17 -3.77 -23.26
C THR A 30 -2.72 -4.76 -22.23
N GLN A 31 -2.21 -5.99 -22.16
CA GLN A 31 -2.62 -7.00 -21.18
C GLN A 31 -2.33 -6.61 -19.73
N TYR A 32 -1.37 -5.70 -19.49
CA TYR A 32 -1.07 -5.20 -18.14
C TYR A 32 -1.84 -3.93 -17.79
N ASP A 33 -2.64 -3.41 -18.73
CA ASP A 33 -3.63 -2.39 -18.42
C ASP A 33 -4.89 -3.03 -17.78
N ASP A 34 -5.19 -4.29 -18.15
CA ASP A 34 -6.28 -5.08 -17.57
C ASP A 34 -5.96 -5.55 -16.14
N ALA A 35 -6.71 -5.02 -15.17
CA ALA A 35 -6.62 -5.37 -13.76
C ALA A 35 -6.93 -6.85 -13.49
N GLN A 36 -7.87 -7.47 -14.22
CA GLN A 36 -8.21 -8.88 -14.03
C GLN A 36 -7.12 -9.82 -14.56
N ALA A 37 -6.47 -9.46 -15.66
CA ALA A 37 -5.33 -10.20 -16.19
C ALA A 37 -4.14 -10.17 -15.22
N LEU A 38 -3.87 -9.02 -14.62
CA LEU A 38 -2.85 -8.87 -13.58
C LEU A 38 -3.15 -9.67 -12.32
N GLN A 39 -4.40 -9.67 -11.87
CA GLN A 39 -4.80 -10.44 -10.70
C GLN A 39 -4.67 -11.95 -10.92
N ARG A 40 -5.07 -12.44 -12.11
CA ARG A 40 -4.83 -13.84 -12.51
C ARG A 40 -3.34 -14.17 -12.59
N SER A 41 -2.55 -13.27 -13.15
CA SER A 41 -1.08 -13.43 -13.24
C SER A 41 -0.45 -13.54 -11.85
N TYR A 42 -0.92 -12.77 -10.87
CA TYR A 42 -0.47 -12.88 -9.48
C TYR A 42 -0.85 -14.24 -8.85
N GLN A 43 -2.08 -14.72 -9.09
CA GLN A 43 -2.52 -16.03 -8.59
C GLN A 43 -1.70 -17.20 -9.14
N CYS A 44 -1.24 -17.08 -10.40
CA CYS A 44 -0.38 -18.05 -11.06
C CYS A 44 1.11 -17.87 -10.77
N ALA A 45 1.52 -16.79 -10.08
CA ALA A 45 2.92 -16.56 -9.75
C ALA A 45 3.42 -17.64 -8.77
N SER A 46 4.73 -17.91 -8.82
CA SER A 46 5.33 -18.89 -7.92
C SER A 46 5.15 -18.50 -6.45
N PRO A 47 5.09 -19.47 -5.53
CA PRO A 47 4.95 -19.18 -4.09
C PRO A 47 6.01 -18.20 -3.57
N ALA A 48 7.25 -18.35 -4.02
CA ALA A 48 8.34 -17.45 -3.64
C ALA A 48 8.09 -16.00 -4.10
N VAL A 49 7.62 -15.80 -5.34
CA VAL A 49 7.28 -14.45 -5.84
C VAL A 49 6.13 -13.87 -5.02
N ARG A 50 5.07 -14.63 -4.78
CA ARG A 50 3.95 -14.15 -3.96
C ARG A 50 4.39 -13.73 -2.55
N LEU A 51 5.18 -14.57 -1.89
CA LEU A 51 5.71 -14.30 -0.55
C LEU A 51 6.45 -12.96 -0.51
N THR A 52 7.31 -12.67 -1.50
CA THR A 52 8.02 -11.38 -1.54
C THR A 52 7.10 -10.17 -1.62
N TYR A 53 5.96 -10.27 -2.30
CA TYR A 53 4.98 -9.17 -2.36
C TYR A 53 4.10 -9.11 -1.11
N GLU A 54 3.79 -10.26 -0.50
CA GLU A 54 3.09 -10.35 0.79
C GLU A 54 3.91 -9.70 1.92
N GLU A 55 5.20 -10.00 2.01
CA GLU A 55 6.13 -9.37 2.95
C GLU A 55 6.25 -7.87 2.75
N ARG A 56 6.31 -7.42 1.48
CA ARG A 56 6.35 -5.97 1.17
C ARG A 56 5.05 -5.27 1.54
N ALA A 57 3.90 -5.88 1.29
CA ALA A 57 2.60 -5.34 1.68
C ALA A 57 2.49 -5.23 3.21
N ALA A 58 2.97 -6.24 3.95
CA ALA A 58 3.02 -6.21 5.40
C ALA A 58 3.92 -5.07 5.91
N ALA A 59 5.14 -4.94 5.38
CA ALA A 59 6.07 -3.88 5.79
C ALA A 59 5.51 -2.47 5.55
N ILE A 60 4.84 -2.24 4.42
CA ILE A 60 4.17 -0.95 4.12
C ILE A 60 3.03 -0.70 5.11
N SER A 61 2.24 -1.74 5.42
CA SER A 61 1.13 -1.64 6.36
C SER A 61 1.61 -1.32 7.78
N ASP A 62 2.70 -1.95 8.23
CA ASP A 62 3.32 -1.66 9.52
C ASP A 62 3.85 -0.23 9.59
N GLU A 63 4.50 0.25 8.53
CA GLU A 63 4.99 1.62 8.45
C GLU A 63 3.84 2.65 8.47
N LEU A 64 2.76 2.37 7.73
CA LEU A 64 1.55 3.20 7.76
C LEU A 64 0.92 3.21 9.15
N GLY A 65 0.91 2.08 9.86
CA GLY A 65 0.46 1.97 11.25
C GLY A 65 1.29 2.86 12.17
N ARG A 66 2.62 2.76 12.11
CA ARG A 66 3.54 3.61 12.88
C ARG A 66 3.34 5.10 12.59
N ALA A 67 3.28 5.48 11.31
CA ALA A 67 3.04 6.85 10.91
C ALA A 67 1.67 7.37 11.40
N SER A 68 0.66 6.49 11.48
CA SER A 68 -0.65 6.84 12.05
C SER A 68 -0.59 7.13 13.54
N THR A 69 0.06 6.27 14.32
CA THR A 69 0.24 6.48 15.76
C THR A 69 1.03 7.76 16.04
N VAL A 70 2.08 8.02 15.26
CA VAL A 70 2.87 9.25 15.38
C VAL A 70 2.01 10.49 15.12
N GLU A 71 1.24 10.50 14.02
CA GLU A 71 0.37 11.66 13.71
C GLU A 71 -0.70 11.88 14.78
N GLU A 72 -1.32 10.83 15.31
CA GLU A 72 -2.27 10.94 16.43
C GLU A 72 -1.62 11.53 17.70
N THR A 73 -0.37 11.16 17.98
CA THR A 73 0.36 11.66 19.15
C THR A 73 0.69 13.15 19.00
N PHE A 74 1.11 13.59 17.80
CA PHE A 74 1.40 15.01 17.52
C PHE A 74 0.15 15.89 17.46
N LEU A 75 -0.97 15.35 16.97
CA LEU A 75 -2.25 16.07 16.99
C LEU A 75 -2.81 16.18 18.41
N SER A 76 -2.68 15.14 19.23
CA SER A 76 -3.10 15.13 20.64
C SER A 76 -2.27 16.10 21.51
N ALA A 77 -0.96 16.23 21.25
CA ALA A 77 -0.10 17.17 21.96
C ALA A 77 -0.40 18.64 21.62
N ALA A 78 -0.88 18.94 20.41
CA ALA A 78 -1.20 20.32 20.00
C ALA A 78 -2.45 20.89 20.68
N ASP A 79 -3.34 20.03 21.19
CA ASP A 79 -4.54 20.44 21.96
C ASP A 79 -4.27 20.54 23.48
N GLY A 80 -3.07 20.18 23.95
CA GLY A 80 -2.68 20.18 25.37
C GLY A 80 -1.95 21.44 25.86
N ASP A 81 -1.52 22.33 24.97
CA ASP A 81 -0.77 23.55 25.31
C ASP A 81 -1.67 24.82 25.29
N VAL A 82 -2.87 24.73 25.85
CA VAL A 82 -3.70 25.88 26.21
C VAL A 82 -4.24 25.71 27.63
N GLU A 83 -3.36 25.73 28.62
CA GLU A 83 -3.74 26.12 29.98
C GLU A 83 -2.75 27.20 30.46
N GLU A 84 -3.23 28.45 30.39
CA GLU A 84 -2.65 29.64 31.04
C GLU A 84 -3.12 29.72 32.50
#